data_AF-A0A6C2E119-F1
#
_entry.id   AF-A0A6C2E119-F1
#
_cell.length_a   1.000
_cell.length_b   1.000
_cell.length_c   1.000
_cell.angle_alpha   90.00
_cell.angle_beta   90.00
_cell.angle_gamma   90.00
#
_symmetry.space_group_name_H-M   'P 1'
#
loop_
_entity.id
_entity.type
_entity.pdbx_description
1 polymer ?
#
loop_
_entity_poly.entity_id
_entity_poly.type
_entity_poly.pdbx_seq_one_letter_code
_entity_poly.pdbx_strand_id
1 'polypeptide(L)' 'MSLLNLEYITNQEGQPTAVVIPIEIWRQLLPIDNTSLENLSEAIEDYCLNKAIDEGKNTPLYSHAEALAFLED' A
#
# COMPACT_ATOMS: atom_id res chain seq x y z
N MET A 1 -7.44 7.22 -22.44
CA MET A 1 -7.58 6.62 -21.10
C MET A 1 -7.39 5.13 -21.30
N SER A 2 -6.26 4.54 -20.88
CA SER A 2 -6.19 3.08 -20.86
C SER A 2 -7.10 2.60 -19.74
N LEU A 3 -8.02 1.69 -20.05
CA LEU A 3 -8.72 0.95 -19.02
C LEU A 3 -7.69 0.12 -18.27
N LEU A 4 -7.34 0.56 -17.07
CA LEU A 4 -6.52 -0.18 -16.12
C LEU A 4 -7.41 -1.29 -15.53
N ASN A 5 -7.68 -2.32 -16.32
CA ASN A 5 -8.50 -3.43 -15.90
C ASN A 5 -7.70 -4.30 -14.94
N LEU A 6 -8.18 -4.39 -13.70
CA LEU A 6 -7.74 -5.43 -12.78
C LEU A 6 -8.38 -6.74 -13.22
N GLU A 7 -7.57 -7.78 -13.38
CA GLU A 7 -8.07 -9.13 -13.66
C GLU A 7 -7.95 -9.99 -12.42
N TYR A 8 -8.94 -10.84 -12.17
CA TYR A 8 -8.94 -11.74 -11.03
C TYR A 8 -8.77 -13.17 -11.52
N ILE A 9 -7.80 -13.87 -10.93
CA ILE A 9 -7.62 -15.32 -11.10
C ILE A 9 -8.51 -15.99 -10.08
N THR A 10 -9.33 -16.94 -10.50
CA THR A 10 -10.25 -17.68 -9.63
C THR A 10 -9.87 -19.15 -9.52
N ASN A 11 -10.18 -19.78 -8.39
CA ASN A 11 -10.11 -21.23 -8.26
C ASN A 11 -11.24 -21.93 -9.05
N GLN A 12 -11.29 -23.26 -8.96
CA GLN A 12 -12.30 -24.09 -9.63
C GLN A 12 -13.74 -23.83 -9.14
N GLU A 13 -13.90 -23.26 -7.95
CA GLU A 13 -15.19 -22.88 -7.36
C GLU A 13 -15.61 -21.45 -7.74
N GLY A 14 -14.80 -20.75 -8.55
CA GLY A 14 -15.04 -19.36 -8.95
C GLY A 14 -14.66 -18.32 -7.89
N GLN A 15 -14.02 -18.72 -6.79
CA GLN A 15 -13.55 -17.79 -5.77
C GLN A 15 -12.22 -17.15 -6.19
N PRO A 16 -12.07 -15.83 -6.09
CA PRO A 16 -10.80 -15.15 -6.39
C PRO A 16 -9.66 -15.65 -5.50
N THR A 17 -8.53 -16.00 -6.13
CA THR A 17 -7.30 -16.44 -5.45
C THR A 17 -6.13 -15.49 -5.68
N ALA A 18 -6.15 -14.71 -6.77
CA ALA A 18 -5.15 -13.68 -7.04
C ALA A 18 -5.73 -12.55 -7.89
N VAL A 19 -5.01 -11.43 -7.93
CA VAL A 19 -5.28 -10.30 -8.82
C VAL A 19 -4.06 -10.08 -9.71
N VAL A 20 -4.30 -9.84 -10.99
CA VAL A 20 -3.30 -9.40 -11.97
C VAL A 20 -3.44 -7.90 -12.09
N ILE A 21 -2.39 -7.20 -11.66
CA ILE A 21 -2.27 -5.75 -11.76
C ILE A 21 -1.28 -5.47 -12.91
N PRO A 22 -1.66 -4.67 -13.92
CA PRO A 22 -0.76 -4.28 -15.01
C PRO A 22 0.55 -3.68 -14.50
N ILE A 23 1.66 -4.03 -15.16
CA ILE A 23 3.02 -3.65 -14.71
C ILE A 23 3.21 -2.13 -14.68
N GLU A 24 2.49 -1.38 -15.51
CA GLU A 24 2.50 0.08 -15.52
C GLU A 24 1.94 0.69 -14.24
N ILE A 25 0.96 0.04 -13.61
CA ILE A 25 0.41 0.46 -12.31
C ILE A 25 1.43 0.15 -11.22
N TRP A 26 2.01 -1.06 -11.24
CA TRP A 26 3.06 -1.42 -10.29
C TRP A 26 4.23 -0.44 -10.34
N ARG A 27 4.69 -0.06 -11.53
CA ARG A 27 5.78 0.91 -11.70
C ARG A 27 5.46 2.31 -11.18
N GLN A 28 4.18 2.70 -11.10
CA GLN A 28 3.79 3.97 -10.48
C GLN A 28 3.83 3.91 -8.96
N LEU A 29 3.47 2.75 -8.38
CA LEU A 29 3.48 2.55 -6.94
C LEU A 29 4.88 2.26 -6.42
N LEU A 30 5.63 1.44 -7.16
CA LEU A 30 6.92 0.88 -6.78
C LEU A 30 7.85 0.89 -8.01
N PRO A 31 8.84 1.78 -8.08
CA PRO A 31 9.76 1.87 -9.22
C PRO A 31 10.83 0.77 -9.12
N ILE A 32 10.41 -0.49 -9.22
CA ILE A 32 11.31 -1.65 -9.10
C ILE A 32 11.37 -2.41 -10.43
N ASP A 33 12.58 -2.69 -10.90
CA ASP A 33 12.82 -3.63 -11.99
C ASP A 33 13.03 -5.03 -11.41
N ASN A 34 12.31 -6.04 -11.95
CA ASN A 34 12.41 -7.48 -11.66
C ASN A 34 12.96 -7.84 -10.26
N THR A 35 12.09 -7.81 -9.26
CA THR A 35 12.47 -7.94 -7.85
C THR A 35 11.93 -9.21 -7.20
N SER A 36 12.60 -9.71 -6.16
CA SER A 36 12.15 -10.88 -5.40
C SER A 36 10.88 -10.58 -4.58
N LEU A 37 10.23 -11.60 -4.02
CA LEU A 37 9.05 -11.39 -3.18
C LEU A 37 9.37 -10.53 -1.95
N GLU A 38 10.54 -10.73 -1.34
CA GLU A 38 11.00 -9.99 -0.16
C GLU A 38 11.15 -8.50 -0.49
N ASN A 39 11.83 -8.17 -1.58
CA ASN A 39 12.02 -6.78 -2.02
C ASN A 39 10.69 -6.12 -2.40
N LEU A 40 9.74 -6.88 -2.94
CA LEU A 40 8.40 -6.36 -3.23
C LEU A 40 7.63 -6.04 -1.95
N SER A 41 7.71 -6.91 -0.94
CA SER A 41 7.08 -6.69 0.37
C SER A 41 7.63 -5.43 1.05
N GLU A 42 8.95 -5.29 1.10
CA GLU A 42 9.62 -4.12 1.69
C GLU A 42 9.22 -2.83 0.98
N ALA A 43 9.22 -2.83 -0.35
CA ALA A 43 8.84 -1.64 -1.12
C ALA A 43 7.35 -1.25 -0.92
N ILE A 44 6.45 -2.24 -0.79
CA ILE A 44 5.04 -1.96 -0.45
C ILE A 44 4.94 -1.34 0.94
N GLU A 45 5.65 -1.87 1.92
CA GLU A 45 5.69 -1.34 3.28
C GLU A 45 6.17 0.11 3.30
N ASP A 46 7.28 0.38 2.63
CA ASP A 46 7.84 1.73 2.48
C ASP A 46 6.84 2.69 1.82
N TYR A 47 6.20 2.27 0.73
CA TYR A 47 5.18 3.10 0.07
C TYR A 47 4.03 3.45 1.02
N CYS A 48 3.54 2.47 1.79
CA CYS A 48 2.43 2.66 2.72
C CYS A 48 2.82 3.58 3.88
N LEU A 49 4.00 3.37 4.48
CA LEU A 49 4.51 4.20 5.57
C LEU A 49 4.74 5.64 5.11
N ASN A 50 5.36 5.84 3.95
CA ASN A 50 5.57 7.17 3.40
C ASN A 50 4.25 7.89 3.14
N LYS A 51 3.25 7.20 2.60
CA LYS A 51 1.92 7.76 2.39
C LYS A 51 1.24 8.13 3.71
N ALA A 52 1.31 7.25 4.72
CA ALA A 52 0.76 7.52 6.04
C ALA A 52 1.41 8.75 6.70
N ILE A 53 2.74 8.91 6.55
CA ILE A 53 3.47 10.10 7.02
C ILE A 53 3.00 11.35 6.27
N ASP A 54 2.87 11.29 4.94
CA ASP A 54 2.41 12.41 4.13
C ASP A 54 0.98 12.85 4.48
N GLU A 55 0.08 11.90 4.73
CA GLU A 55 -1.27 12.18 5.25
C GLU A 55 -1.20 12.79 6.66
N GLY A 56 -0.34 12.25 7.52
CA GLY A 56 -0.10 12.73 8.88
C GLY A 56 0.38 14.18 8.96
N LYS A 57 1.10 14.69 7.96
CA LYS A 57 1.55 16.10 7.91
C LYS A 57 0.39 17.10 7.98
N ASN A 58 -0.80 16.72 7.52
CA ASN A 58 -1.97 17.58 7.52
C ASN A 58 -2.83 17.43 8.79
N THR A 59 -2.42 16.58 9.73
CA THR A 59 -3.15 16.35 10.97
C THR A 59 -2.64 17.28 12.08
N PRO A 60 -3.51 17.81 12.95
CA PRO A 60 -3.08 18.53 14.13
C PRO A 60 -2.19 17.65 15.01
N LEU A 61 -1.02 18.15 15.38
CA LEU A 61 -0.16 17.45 16.32
C LEU A 61 -0.70 17.61 17.74
N TYR A 62 -0.79 16.50 18.46
CA TYR A 62 -1.05 16.53 19.89
C TYR A 62 0.11 17.20 20.63
N SER A 63 -0.23 17.97 21.65
CA SER A 63 0.72 18.31 22.71
C SER A 63 1.16 17.05 23.45
N HIS A 64 2.27 17.15 24.18
CA HIS A 64 2.77 16.03 24.98
C HIS A 64 1.71 15.46 25.96
N ALA A 65 0.87 16.33 26.56
CA ALA A 65 -0.18 15.90 27.48
C ALA A 65 -1.31 15.16 26.77
N GLU A 66 -1.75 15.66 25.60
CA GLU A 66 -2.78 15.01 24.78
C GLU A 66 -2.30 13.67 24.23
N ALA A 67 -1.02 13.58 23.84
CA ALA A 67 -0.42 12.34 23.37
C ALA A 67 -0.34 11.28 24.49
N LEU A 68 0.03 11.67 25.71
CA LEU A 68 0.03 10.76 26.87
C LEU A 68 -1.40 10.26 27.19
N ALA A 69 -2.38 11.17 27.21
CA ALA A 69 -3.77 10.81 27.46
C ALA A 69 -4.31 9.81 26.42
N PHE A 70 -3.95 9.97 25.14
CA PHE A 70 -4.34 9.05 24.08
C PHE A 70 -3.72 7.64 24.22
N LEU A 71 -2.51 7.52 24.77
CA LEU A 71 -1.83 6.23 24.95
C LEU A 71 -2.31 5.45 26.20
N GLU A 72 -2.99 6.12 27.12
CA GLU A 72 -3.51 5.54 28.36
C GLU A 72 -4.94 4.98 28.22
N ASP A 73 -5.62 5.27 27.10
CA ASP A 73 -6.95 4.76 26.69
C ASP A 73 -6.85 3.41 25.94
#